data_AF-A0A350IBA5-F1
#
_entry.id   AF-A0A350IBA5-F1
#
_cell.length_a   1.000
_cell.length_b   1.000
_cell.length_c   1.000
_cell.angle_alpha   90.00
_cell.angle_beta   90.00
_cell.angle_gamma   90.00
#
_symmetry.space_group_name_H-M   'P 1'
#
loop_
_entity.id
_entity.type
_entity.pdbx_description
1 polymer ?
#
loop_
_entity_poly.entity_id
_entity_poly.type
_entity_poly.pdbx_seq_one_letter_code
_entity_poly.pdbx_strand_id
1 'polypeptide(L)'
;MIAQDTFNDDFEGFTEGDFVTSGAENWNTWNNSTGGAVDARISVDQAASGANSLLLQGGGSTDIVLDFGGVRNSGMFIYTAKMYFPAGKGGYLNFQGTSTPGQTWTMNANFNVNGGLIIDDAQNVQVATTFAQDTWIELGFEVNLDANQWRVLLDGECVGIFMNGSTNAVAALNLYPRDNNDQFYIDDISYSWDQEAPIVTPSANDAAISLDADDAISFAGAVLPITGILTNFGTNTINEVELSYTIGADAYTQTLSGLDLLTGSLDFALDNNVTLVDGNTPVVVRVVSVNGGVDENDCNDKAAVNYTGFTPHPDKNVFVEEGTGTWCVWCPRGDVFMNRMANKYQDKFVGIAVHNGNNDPMVVAEWDGGVGPFPGFTGYPGVIFDRSNVIDPSNLEASIIAGLQQAPNATMTHQATYEESSRELSISILTN
;
A
#
# COMPACT_ATOMS: atom_id res chain seq x y z
N MET A 1 -33.96 18.27 16.19
CA MET A 1 -33.76 17.16 15.25
C MET A 1 -33.16 17.77 14.01
N ILE A 2 -31.82 17.84 13.95
CA ILE A 2 -31.16 17.94 12.65
C ILE A 2 -31.32 16.53 12.04
N ALA A 3 -31.67 16.49 10.76
CA ALA A 3 -32.08 15.27 10.07
C ALA A 3 -30.88 14.38 9.76
N GLN A 4 -31.12 13.08 9.67
CA GLN A 4 -30.23 12.14 8.98
C GLN A 4 -30.12 12.59 7.52
N ASP A 5 -28.89 12.80 7.03
CA ASP A 5 -28.64 13.12 5.63
C ASP A 5 -28.41 11.81 4.88
N THR A 6 -29.18 11.53 3.84
CA THR A 6 -29.05 10.30 3.05
C THR A 6 -29.07 10.61 1.57
N PHE A 7 -28.27 9.88 0.81
CA PHE A 7 -28.24 9.93 -0.66
C PHE A 7 -28.19 8.51 -1.21
N ASN A 8 -28.89 8.27 -2.31
CA ASN A 8 -28.82 7.02 -3.08
C ASN A 8 -28.96 7.33 -4.56
N ASP A 9 -28.19 6.66 -5.41
CA ASP A 9 -28.30 6.75 -6.87
C ASP A 9 -28.03 5.36 -7.46
N ASP A 10 -29.06 4.77 -8.07
CA ASP A 10 -29.00 3.52 -8.85
C ASP A 10 -28.84 3.81 -10.34
N PHE A 11 -28.70 5.08 -10.71
CA PHE A 11 -28.55 5.56 -12.08
C PHE A 11 -29.70 5.24 -13.05
N GLU A 12 -30.81 4.67 -12.58
CA GLU A 12 -31.97 4.32 -13.42
C GLU A 12 -32.75 5.55 -13.90
N GLY A 13 -32.50 6.70 -13.27
CA GLY A 13 -33.04 7.99 -13.71
C GLY A 13 -32.42 8.53 -15.01
N PHE A 14 -31.34 7.94 -15.50
CA PHE A 14 -30.59 8.41 -16.67
C PHE A 14 -30.83 7.58 -17.93
N THR A 15 -30.44 8.13 -19.08
CA THR A 15 -30.35 7.38 -20.35
C THR A 15 -28.89 7.02 -20.64
N GLU A 16 -28.67 5.93 -21.37
CA GLU A 16 -27.35 5.54 -21.88
C GLU A 16 -26.62 6.73 -22.53
N GLY A 17 -25.37 6.95 -22.12
CA GLY A 17 -24.51 8.01 -22.63
C GLY A 17 -24.71 9.38 -22.01
N ASP A 18 -25.73 9.56 -21.16
CA ASP A 18 -25.87 10.76 -20.35
C ASP A 18 -24.65 10.96 -19.46
N PHE A 19 -24.37 12.22 -19.12
CA PHE A 19 -23.34 12.58 -18.17
C PHE A 19 -23.92 12.61 -16.76
N VAL A 20 -23.23 12.06 -15.77
CA VAL A 20 -23.81 11.93 -14.41
C VAL A 20 -24.13 13.29 -13.77
N THR A 21 -23.30 14.31 -14.04
CA THR A 21 -23.55 15.69 -13.54
C THR A 21 -24.73 16.38 -14.21
N SER A 22 -25.29 15.82 -15.29
CA SER A 22 -26.40 16.43 -16.03
C SER A 22 -27.78 16.20 -15.40
N GLY A 23 -27.89 15.26 -14.44
CA GLY A 23 -29.17 14.82 -13.88
C GLY A 23 -29.34 14.98 -12.37
N ALA A 24 -28.27 15.17 -11.59
CA ALA A 24 -28.33 15.06 -10.13
C ALA A 24 -27.55 16.18 -9.39
N GLU A 25 -28.16 16.79 -8.38
CA GLU A 25 -27.65 18.00 -7.69
C GLU A 25 -26.33 17.79 -6.94
N ASN A 26 -26.01 16.55 -6.54
CA ASN A 26 -24.83 16.25 -5.74
C ASN A 26 -23.59 15.92 -6.59
N TRP A 27 -23.76 15.66 -7.89
CA TRP A 27 -22.67 15.29 -8.79
C TRP A 27 -22.09 16.51 -9.49
N ASN A 28 -20.77 16.65 -9.44
CA ASN A 28 -20.02 17.68 -10.12
C ASN A 28 -18.79 17.07 -10.81
N THR A 29 -18.20 17.76 -11.79
CA THR A 29 -16.82 17.45 -12.16
C THR A 29 -15.88 18.05 -11.13
N TRP A 30 -14.61 17.61 -11.09
CA TRP A 30 -13.60 18.14 -10.18
C TRP A 30 -13.46 19.67 -10.19
N ASN A 31 -13.65 20.29 -11.35
CA ASN A 31 -13.56 21.74 -11.53
C ASN A 31 -14.92 22.46 -11.42
N ASN A 32 -15.93 21.82 -10.83
CA ASN A 32 -17.30 22.33 -10.70
C ASN A 32 -17.93 22.72 -12.05
N SER A 33 -17.73 21.89 -13.07
CA SER A 33 -18.39 22.00 -14.37
C SER A 33 -19.42 20.88 -14.55
N THR A 34 -20.20 20.97 -15.64
CA THR A 34 -21.21 19.96 -16.01
C THR A 34 -20.89 19.40 -17.39
N GLY A 35 -20.84 18.07 -17.51
CA GLY A 35 -20.59 17.36 -18.76
C GLY A 35 -19.18 17.50 -19.33
N GLY A 36 -18.99 16.95 -20.53
CA GLY A 36 -17.77 17.09 -21.31
C GLY A 36 -16.79 15.92 -21.10
N ALA A 37 -15.55 16.11 -21.55
CA ALA A 37 -14.55 15.04 -21.55
C ALA A 37 -14.11 14.60 -20.14
N VAL A 38 -14.39 15.42 -19.12
CA VAL A 38 -14.05 15.19 -17.72
C VAL A 38 -15.16 14.55 -16.91
N ASP A 39 -16.31 14.33 -17.53
CA ASP A 39 -17.48 13.78 -16.86
C ASP A 39 -17.66 12.30 -17.22
N ALA A 40 -18.18 11.54 -16.26
CA ALA A 40 -18.46 10.13 -16.41
C ALA A 40 -19.80 9.91 -17.13
N ARG A 41 -19.87 8.83 -17.89
CA ARG A 41 -21.07 8.49 -18.66
C ARG A 41 -21.81 7.33 -18.05
N ILE A 42 -23.12 7.38 -18.20
CA ILE A 42 -24.00 6.27 -17.93
C ILE A 42 -23.81 5.21 -19.02
N SER A 43 -23.67 3.96 -18.63
CA SER A 43 -23.47 2.80 -19.49
C SER A 43 -24.54 1.75 -19.22
N VAL A 44 -24.86 0.98 -20.25
CA VAL A 44 -25.74 -0.20 -20.18
C VAL A 44 -24.96 -1.51 -20.40
N ASP A 45 -23.63 -1.44 -20.47
CA ASP A 45 -22.77 -2.61 -20.71
C ASP A 45 -22.67 -3.52 -19.48
N GLN A 46 -22.79 -2.92 -18.29
CA GLN A 46 -22.82 -3.57 -16.99
C GLN A 46 -23.81 -2.82 -16.10
N ALA A 47 -24.54 -3.54 -15.25
CA ALA A 47 -25.36 -2.96 -14.19
C ALA A 47 -25.48 -3.98 -13.06
N ALA A 48 -25.47 -3.51 -11.81
CA ALA A 48 -25.63 -4.34 -10.61
C ALA A 48 -27.11 -4.45 -10.24
N SER A 49 -27.85 -3.36 -10.42
CA SER A 49 -29.30 -3.30 -10.39
C SER A 49 -29.81 -2.70 -11.71
N GLY A 50 -31.10 -2.86 -12.02
CA GLY A 50 -31.68 -2.21 -13.19
C GLY A 50 -30.98 -2.50 -14.52
N ALA A 51 -30.70 -1.45 -15.28
CA ALA A 51 -30.07 -1.51 -16.61
C ALA A 51 -28.88 -0.55 -16.78
N ASN A 52 -28.72 0.44 -15.89
CA ASN A 52 -27.71 1.48 -16.00
C ASN A 52 -26.63 1.33 -14.92
N SER A 53 -25.41 1.77 -15.22
CA SER A 53 -24.39 2.05 -14.22
C SER A 53 -23.47 3.18 -14.69
N LEU A 54 -22.63 3.69 -13.80
CA LEU A 54 -21.66 4.72 -14.09
C LEU A 54 -20.35 4.11 -14.60
N LEU A 55 -19.92 4.46 -15.81
CA LEU A 55 -18.64 4.01 -16.38
C LEU A 55 -17.52 5.01 -16.12
N LEU A 56 -16.46 4.54 -15.46
CA LEU A 56 -15.24 5.28 -15.17
C LEU A 56 -14.07 4.64 -15.94
N GLN A 57 -13.44 5.42 -16.82
CA GLN A 57 -12.29 4.97 -17.61
C GLN A 57 -11.43 6.14 -18.09
N GLY A 58 -10.21 5.82 -18.51
CA GLY A 58 -9.29 6.75 -19.18
C GLY A 58 -8.45 7.55 -18.18
N GLY A 59 -7.16 7.24 -18.14
CA GLY A 59 -6.18 7.72 -17.17
C GLY A 59 -6.09 9.24 -17.08
N GLY A 60 -6.84 9.79 -16.14
CA GLY A 60 -6.94 11.20 -15.83
C GLY A 60 -7.92 11.99 -16.69
N SER A 61 -8.64 11.35 -17.62
CA SER A 61 -9.63 12.06 -18.44
C SER A 61 -10.94 12.26 -17.70
N THR A 62 -11.41 11.29 -16.92
CA THR A 62 -12.66 11.37 -16.15
C THR A 62 -12.36 11.78 -14.71
N ASP A 63 -13.02 12.80 -14.18
CA ASP A 63 -12.76 13.30 -12.84
C ASP A 63 -14.03 13.95 -12.24
N ILE A 64 -14.77 13.16 -11.46
CA ILE A 64 -16.06 13.54 -10.91
C ILE A 64 -16.07 13.48 -9.38
N VAL A 65 -16.97 14.26 -8.80
CA VAL A 65 -17.11 14.46 -7.36
C VAL A 65 -18.58 14.30 -6.99
N LEU A 66 -18.83 13.48 -5.97
CA LEU A 66 -20.12 13.40 -5.28
C LEU A 66 -20.00 14.16 -3.95
N ASP A 67 -20.72 15.27 -3.82
CA ASP A 67 -20.76 16.07 -2.59
C ASP A 67 -21.62 15.37 -1.52
N PHE A 68 -21.08 15.25 -0.31
CA PHE A 68 -21.76 14.69 0.86
C PHE A 68 -22.63 15.72 1.59
N GLY A 69 -22.89 16.88 0.98
CA GLY A 69 -23.68 17.98 1.55
C GLY A 69 -22.88 18.87 2.51
N GLY A 70 -21.55 18.87 2.42
CA GLY A 70 -20.64 19.61 3.30
C GLY A 70 -19.74 18.73 4.17
N VAL A 71 -18.86 19.37 4.94
CA VAL A 71 -17.87 18.67 5.79
C VAL A 71 -18.53 18.03 7.00
N ARG A 72 -18.31 16.73 7.18
CA ARG A 72 -18.70 15.91 8.33
C ARG A 72 -17.45 15.55 9.12
N ASN A 73 -17.42 15.86 10.42
CA ASN A 73 -16.28 15.64 11.32
C ASN A 73 -16.71 15.12 12.71
N SER A 74 -17.93 14.62 12.82
CA SER A 74 -18.57 14.07 14.02
C SER A 74 -19.78 13.22 13.61
N GLY A 75 -20.19 12.30 14.48
CA GLY A 75 -21.28 11.36 14.23
C GLY A 75 -20.86 10.14 13.38
N MET A 76 -21.87 9.41 12.90
CA MET A 76 -21.69 8.21 12.08
C MET A 76 -21.88 8.55 10.60
N PHE A 77 -20.91 8.17 9.77
CA PHE A 77 -20.99 8.25 8.31
C PHE A 77 -20.87 6.85 7.72
N ILE A 78 -21.79 6.46 6.85
CA ILE A 78 -21.80 5.18 6.16
C ILE A 78 -21.83 5.45 4.67
N TYR A 79 -20.94 4.81 3.92
CA TYR A 79 -20.91 4.84 2.45
C TYR A 79 -20.91 3.42 1.92
N THR A 80 -21.65 3.17 0.84
CA THR A 80 -21.59 1.93 0.07
C THR A 80 -21.64 2.21 -1.42
N ALA A 81 -20.98 1.39 -2.22
CA ALA A 81 -21.16 1.37 -3.66
C ALA A 81 -20.86 -0.02 -4.21
N LYS A 82 -21.67 -0.48 -5.16
CA LYS A 82 -21.31 -1.66 -5.94
C LYS A 82 -20.35 -1.26 -7.04
N MET A 83 -19.32 -2.06 -7.22
CA MET A 83 -18.26 -1.82 -8.18
C MET A 83 -18.00 -3.07 -9.02
N TYR A 84 -17.76 -2.90 -10.31
CA TYR A 84 -17.33 -3.97 -11.21
C TYR A 84 -16.05 -3.58 -11.92
N PHE A 85 -15.07 -4.47 -11.88
CA PHE A 85 -13.79 -4.30 -12.56
C PHE A 85 -13.59 -5.46 -13.55
N PRO A 86 -13.49 -5.21 -14.86
CA PRO A 86 -13.09 -6.25 -15.81
C PRO A 86 -11.71 -6.84 -15.45
N ALA A 87 -11.46 -8.09 -15.80
CA ALA A 87 -10.17 -8.73 -15.54
C ALA A 87 -8.98 -7.90 -16.06
N GLY A 88 -7.97 -7.73 -15.19
CA GLY A 88 -6.76 -6.96 -15.50
C GLY A 88 -6.95 -5.43 -15.50
N LYS A 89 -8.09 -4.93 -15.01
CA LYS A 89 -8.37 -3.49 -14.89
C LYS A 89 -8.25 -3.02 -13.45
N GLY A 90 -7.82 -1.77 -13.30
CA GLY A 90 -7.70 -1.08 -12.03
C GLY A 90 -8.74 0.04 -11.88
N GLY A 91 -8.62 0.78 -10.79
CA GLY A 91 -9.40 1.98 -10.53
C GLY A 91 -8.93 2.71 -9.28
N TYR A 92 -9.47 3.90 -9.09
CA TYR A 92 -9.13 4.74 -7.96
C TYR A 92 -10.30 5.62 -7.55
N LEU A 93 -10.47 5.73 -6.24
CA LEU A 93 -11.33 6.72 -5.60
C LEU A 93 -10.65 7.27 -4.35
N ASN A 94 -11.15 8.39 -3.86
CA ASN A 94 -10.72 8.97 -2.59
C ASN A 94 -11.86 9.72 -1.93
N PHE A 95 -11.74 9.92 -0.61
CA PHE A 95 -12.57 10.90 0.10
C PHE A 95 -11.79 12.19 0.32
N GLN A 96 -12.50 13.31 0.15
CA GLN A 96 -12.00 14.64 0.43
C GLN A 96 -12.41 15.08 1.83
N GLY A 97 -11.51 15.75 2.56
CA GLY A 97 -11.76 16.24 3.93
C GLY A 97 -12.32 17.66 3.99
N THR A 98 -12.43 18.34 2.85
CA THR A 98 -12.85 19.74 2.73
C THR A 98 -13.85 19.94 1.61
N SER A 99 -14.73 20.93 1.72
CA SER A 99 -15.71 21.26 0.66
C SER A 99 -15.09 21.67 -0.68
N THR A 100 -13.82 22.11 -0.69
CA THR A 100 -13.08 22.35 -1.92
C THR A 100 -12.19 21.14 -2.21
N PRO A 101 -12.46 20.36 -3.27
CA PRO A 101 -11.59 19.25 -3.66
C PRO A 101 -10.14 19.69 -3.92
N GLY A 102 -9.19 18.81 -3.61
CA GLY A 102 -7.77 19.02 -3.84
C GLY A 102 -7.02 19.73 -2.72
N GLN A 103 -7.68 20.07 -1.60
CA GLN A 103 -7.00 20.61 -0.42
C GLN A 103 -6.64 19.55 0.61
N THR A 104 -7.47 18.52 0.77
CA THR A 104 -7.24 17.46 1.76
C THR A 104 -7.82 16.15 1.26
N TRP A 105 -6.95 15.16 1.08
CA TRP A 105 -7.32 13.76 0.85
C TRP A 105 -7.40 13.09 2.20
N THR A 106 -8.60 12.67 2.59
CA THR A 106 -8.83 11.95 3.83
C THR A 106 -8.34 10.51 3.73
N MET A 107 -8.66 9.85 2.63
CA MET A 107 -8.18 8.51 2.33
C MET A 107 -8.17 8.28 0.83
N ASN A 108 -7.36 7.34 0.40
CA ASN A 108 -7.27 6.84 -0.96
C ASN A 108 -7.65 5.37 -0.98
N ALA A 109 -8.39 4.92 -1.99
CA ALA A 109 -8.61 3.51 -2.29
C ALA A 109 -8.05 3.20 -3.69
N ASN A 110 -7.02 2.36 -3.72
CA ASN A 110 -6.27 1.98 -4.91
C ASN A 110 -6.65 0.55 -5.31
N PHE A 111 -7.36 0.39 -6.42
CA PHE A 111 -7.73 -0.91 -6.98
C PHE A 111 -6.72 -1.28 -8.06
N ASN A 112 -5.83 -2.22 -7.74
CA ASN A 112 -4.74 -2.62 -8.60
C ASN A 112 -5.20 -3.63 -9.66
N VAL A 113 -4.54 -3.60 -10.82
CA VAL A 113 -4.85 -4.46 -11.99
C VAL A 113 -4.79 -5.96 -11.69
N ASN A 114 -4.08 -6.37 -10.63
CA ASN A 114 -3.94 -7.75 -10.18
C ASN A 114 -5.00 -8.17 -9.14
N GLY A 115 -6.00 -7.34 -8.86
CA GLY A 115 -7.04 -7.59 -7.86
C GLY A 115 -6.63 -7.19 -6.43
N GLY A 116 -5.52 -6.48 -6.23
CA GLY A 116 -5.17 -5.94 -4.90
C GLY A 116 -5.93 -4.63 -4.60
N LEU A 117 -6.48 -4.50 -3.39
CA LEU A 117 -7.05 -3.25 -2.86
C LEU A 117 -6.14 -2.71 -1.76
N ILE A 118 -5.69 -1.47 -1.91
CA ILE A 118 -4.91 -0.75 -0.89
C ILE A 118 -5.66 0.51 -0.49
N ILE A 119 -5.93 0.67 0.79
CA ILE A 119 -6.47 1.88 1.39
C ILE A 119 -5.37 2.55 2.22
N ASP A 120 -5.13 3.83 1.97
CA ASP A 120 -4.13 4.63 2.67
C ASP A 120 -4.72 5.98 3.13
N ASP A 121 -4.12 6.61 4.14
CA ASP A 121 -4.52 7.92 4.69
C ASP A 121 -3.72 9.08 4.08
N ALA A 122 -3.28 8.91 2.82
CA ALA A 122 -2.32 9.73 2.08
C ALA A 122 -0.88 9.72 2.62
N GLN A 123 -0.60 9.00 3.71
CA GLN A 123 0.73 8.90 4.29
C GLN A 123 1.17 7.44 4.45
N ASN A 124 0.30 6.61 5.01
CA ASN A 124 0.57 5.22 5.34
C ASN A 124 -0.56 4.32 4.82
N VAL A 125 -0.19 3.12 4.39
CA VAL A 125 -1.15 2.07 4.09
C VAL A 125 -1.87 1.66 5.38
N GLN A 126 -3.19 1.72 5.35
CA GLN A 126 -4.06 1.40 6.48
C GLN A 126 -4.69 0.02 6.34
N VAL A 127 -5.14 -0.33 5.13
CA VAL A 127 -5.71 -1.65 4.82
C VAL A 127 -5.15 -2.14 3.50
N ALA A 128 -4.69 -3.40 3.46
CA ALA A 128 -4.27 -4.08 2.24
C ALA A 128 -5.01 -5.42 2.15
N THR A 129 -5.78 -5.59 1.08
CA THR A 129 -6.59 -6.80 0.84
C THR A 129 -6.67 -7.08 -0.67
N THR A 130 -7.51 -8.03 -1.07
CA THR A 130 -7.81 -8.33 -2.46
C THR A 130 -9.30 -8.23 -2.73
N PHE A 131 -9.66 -7.89 -3.95
CA PHE A 131 -11.04 -7.87 -4.44
C PHE A 131 -11.16 -8.76 -5.68
N ALA A 132 -12.38 -9.25 -5.94
CA ALA A 132 -12.66 -10.06 -7.11
C ALA A 132 -12.86 -9.18 -8.36
N GLN A 133 -12.31 -9.61 -9.50
CA GLN A 133 -12.57 -9.03 -10.82
C GLN A 133 -13.57 -9.90 -11.59
N ASP A 134 -14.15 -9.35 -12.66
CA ASP A 134 -15.21 -9.96 -13.46
C ASP A 134 -16.48 -10.34 -12.66
N THR A 135 -16.71 -9.66 -11.55
CA THR A 135 -17.93 -9.75 -10.74
C THR A 135 -18.21 -8.41 -10.08
N TRP A 136 -19.47 -8.18 -9.73
CA TRP A 136 -19.83 -7.08 -8.83
C TRP A 136 -19.36 -7.41 -7.42
N ILE A 137 -18.73 -6.41 -6.79
CA ILE A 137 -18.39 -6.37 -5.36
C ILE A 137 -19.10 -5.18 -4.74
N GLU A 138 -19.32 -5.18 -3.43
CA GLU A 138 -19.76 -4.00 -2.68
C GLU A 138 -18.63 -3.46 -1.81
N LEU A 139 -18.18 -2.23 -2.07
CA LEU A 139 -17.27 -1.52 -1.19
C LEU A 139 -18.07 -0.71 -0.18
N GLY A 140 -17.75 -0.87 1.11
CA GLY A 140 -18.38 -0.11 2.19
C GLY A 140 -17.37 0.57 3.11
N PHE A 141 -17.77 1.72 3.66
CA PHE A 141 -17.09 2.38 4.76
C PHE A 141 -18.10 2.68 5.86
N GLU A 142 -17.84 2.20 7.08
CA GLU A 142 -18.55 2.59 8.30
C GLU A 142 -17.59 3.43 9.15
N VAL A 143 -17.88 4.72 9.28
CA VAL A 143 -16.98 5.69 9.89
C VAL A 143 -17.64 6.29 11.11
N ASN A 144 -17.07 5.99 12.29
CA ASN A 144 -17.37 6.70 13.52
C ASN A 144 -16.39 7.87 13.65
N LEU A 145 -16.84 9.06 13.28
CA LEU A 145 -16.02 10.27 13.31
C LEU A 145 -15.76 10.74 14.74
N ASP A 146 -16.59 10.39 15.72
CA ASP A 146 -16.36 10.76 17.13
C ASP A 146 -15.26 9.90 17.76
N ALA A 147 -15.21 8.61 17.43
CA ALA A 147 -14.17 7.67 17.87
C ALA A 147 -12.93 7.64 16.96
N ASN A 148 -12.97 8.32 15.81
CA ASN A 148 -11.97 8.20 14.74
C ASN A 148 -11.75 6.74 14.29
N GLN A 149 -12.82 5.99 14.07
CA GLN A 149 -12.76 4.58 13.73
C GLN A 149 -13.35 4.36 12.34
N TRP A 150 -12.51 3.93 11.41
CA TRP A 150 -12.82 3.76 10.00
C TRP A 150 -12.81 2.28 9.65
N ARG A 151 -14.00 1.69 9.49
CA ARG A 151 -14.18 0.29 9.16
C ARG A 151 -14.41 0.13 7.67
N VAL A 152 -13.64 -0.75 7.04
CA VAL A 152 -13.71 -1.04 5.61
C VAL A 152 -14.40 -2.38 5.39
N LEU A 153 -15.39 -2.39 4.49
CA LEU A 153 -16.17 -3.56 4.15
C LEU A 153 -15.98 -3.92 2.67
N LEU A 154 -15.86 -5.21 2.38
CA LEU A 154 -16.02 -5.78 1.04
C LEU A 154 -17.09 -6.87 1.09
N ASP A 155 -18.13 -6.74 0.26
CA ASP A 155 -19.29 -7.64 0.21
C ASP A 155 -19.96 -7.85 1.59
N GLY A 156 -20.01 -6.78 2.39
CA GLY A 156 -20.54 -6.78 3.75
C GLY A 156 -19.60 -7.37 4.80
N GLU A 157 -18.48 -7.97 4.41
CA GLU A 157 -17.47 -8.52 5.31
C GLU A 157 -16.41 -7.47 5.63
N CYS A 158 -16.01 -7.41 6.90
CA CYS A 158 -14.99 -6.44 7.30
C CYS A 158 -13.58 -6.89 6.90
N VAL A 159 -12.86 -6.03 6.22
CA VAL A 159 -11.52 -6.30 5.68
C VAL A 159 -10.42 -5.47 6.33
N GLY A 160 -10.79 -4.55 7.22
CA GLY A 160 -9.85 -3.81 8.05
C GLY A 160 -10.49 -2.66 8.79
N ILE A 161 -9.78 -2.18 9.80
CA ILE A 161 -10.12 -0.97 10.54
C ILE A 161 -8.89 -0.10 10.70
N PHE A 162 -9.08 1.21 10.74
CA PHE A 162 -7.99 2.13 11.03
C PHE A 162 -8.47 3.39 11.74
N MET A 163 -7.52 4.05 12.40
CA MET A 163 -7.67 5.43 12.86
C MET A 163 -7.08 6.35 11.80
N ASN A 164 -7.81 7.38 11.39
CA ASN A 164 -7.28 8.33 10.44
C ASN A 164 -6.41 9.36 11.20
N GLY A 165 -5.08 9.18 11.12
CA GLY A 165 -4.12 10.02 11.83
C GLY A 165 -3.93 11.40 11.19
N SER A 166 -4.26 11.53 9.90
CA SER A 166 -4.07 12.77 9.13
C SER A 166 -5.32 13.66 9.15
N THR A 167 -6.49 13.13 8.78
CA THR A 167 -7.75 13.88 8.72
C THR A 167 -8.94 13.00 9.05
N ASN A 168 -9.57 13.23 10.20
CA ASN A 168 -10.80 12.54 10.58
C ASN A 168 -12.06 13.35 10.18
N ALA A 169 -12.28 13.50 8.87
CA ALA A 169 -13.44 14.20 8.30
C ALA A 169 -13.72 13.76 6.86
N VAL A 170 -14.99 13.82 6.42
CA VAL A 170 -15.40 13.57 5.03
C VAL A 170 -16.25 14.72 4.50
N ALA A 171 -16.09 15.06 3.23
CA ALA A 171 -16.82 16.14 2.57
C ALA A 171 -17.33 15.74 1.18
N ALA A 172 -16.59 14.89 0.47
CA ALA A 172 -16.99 14.39 -0.83
C ALA A 172 -16.28 13.08 -1.17
N LEU A 173 -16.89 12.31 -2.09
CA LEU A 173 -16.21 11.25 -2.83
C LEU A 173 -15.67 11.83 -4.14
N ASN A 174 -14.46 11.43 -4.51
CA ASN A 174 -13.92 11.66 -5.85
C ASN A 174 -13.67 10.32 -6.55
N LEU A 175 -14.11 10.24 -7.80
CA LEU A 175 -13.91 9.09 -8.69
C LEU A 175 -13.03 9.53 -9.85
N TYR A 176 -11.84 8.94 -9.92
CA TYR A 176 -10.79 9.42 -10.81
C TYR A 176 -9.93 8.25 -11.32
N PRO A 177 -10.26 7.62 -12.46
CA PRO A 177 -9.35 6.69 -13.13
C PRO A 177 -7.99 7.34 -13.33
N ARG A 178 -6.93 6.83 -12.69
CA ARG A 178 -5.60 7.46 -12.73
C ARG A 178 -4.73 6.91 -13.83
N ASP A 179 -4.86 5.62 -14.11
CA ASP A 179 -4.10 4.93 -15.15
C ASP A 179 -4.92 4.76 -16.43
N ASN A 180 -4.25 4.72 -17.59
CA ASN A 180 -4.91 4.46 -18.86
C ASN A 180 -5.55 3.07 -18.95
N ASN A 181 -5.12 2.13 -18.11
CA ASN A 181 -5.69 0.82 -17.96
C ASN A 181 -6.77 0.73 -16.87
N ASP A 182 -7.08 1.83 -16.17
CA ASP A 182 -8.21 1.86 -15.24
C ASP A 182 -9.53 1.85 -16.02
N GLN A 183 -10.41 0.94 -15.62
CA GLN A 183 -11.76 0.81 -16.15
C GLN A 183 -12.60 0.09 -15.11
N PHE A 184 -13.67 0.74 -14.65
CA PHE A 184 -14.59 0.18 -13.68
C PHE A 184 -15.97 0.79 -13.82
N TYR A 185 -16.97 0.05 -13.34
CA TYR A 185 -18.36 0.48 -13.28
C TYR A 185 -18.76 0.65 -11.83
N ILE A 186 -19.57 1.67 -11.53
CA ILE A 186 -20.17 1.89 -10.22
C ILE A 186 -21.68 1.90 -10.35
N ASP A 187 -22.34 1.24 -9.42
CA ASP A 187 -23.79 1.19 -9.33
C ASP A 187 -24.24 1.17 -7.86
N ASP A 188 -25.52 1.42 -7.62
CA ASP A 188 -26.15 1.39 -6.29
C ASP A 188 -25.34 2.18 -5.24
N ILE A 189 -24.91 3.41 -5.57
CA ILE A 189 -24.10 4.24 -4.65
C ILE A 189 -25.00 4.85 -3.57
N SER A 190 -24.54 4.83 -2.34
CA SER A 190 -25.27 5.36 -1.19
C SER A 190 -24.33 5.97 -0.17
N TYR A 191 -24.82 7.01 0.51
CA TYR A 191 -24.28 7.38 1.80
C TYR A 191 -25.38 7.77 2.78
N SER A 192 -25.09 7.62 4.06
CA SER A 192 -25.88 8.20 5.14
C SER A 192 -24.97 8.83 6.19
N TRP A 193 -25.45 9.92 6.77
CA TRP A 193 -24.80 10.58 7.90
C TRP A 193 -25.82 10.89 8.97
N ASP A 194 -25.48 10.57 10.20
CA ASP A 194 -26.26 10.95 11.37
C ASP A 194 -25.33 11.54 12.43
N GLN A 195 -25.45 12.86 12.61
CA GLN A 195 -24.70 13.62 13.61
C GLN A 195 -25.06 13.20 15.05
N GLU A 196 -26.30 12.78 15.25
CA GLU A 196 -26.87 12.43 16.55
C GLU A 196 -26.99 10.91 16.70
N ALA A 197 -26.36 10.15 15.79
CA ALA A 197 -26.23 8.71 15.94
C ALA A 197 -25.74 8.43 17.36
N PRO A 198 -26.32 7.44 18.07
CA PRO A 198 -25.82 7.08 19.38
C PRO A 198 -24.32 6.89 19.27
N ILE A 199 -23.54 7.61 20.09
CA ILE A 199 -22.10 7.43 20.13
C ILE A 199 -21.88 5.94 20.28
N VAL A 200 -21.36 5.31 19.24
CA VAL A 200 -20.93 3.92 19.34
C VAL A 200 -19.74 3.99 20.27
N THR A 201 -19.99 3.60 21.53
CA THR A 201 -18.93 3.56 22.53
C THR A 201 -17.87 2.62 21.98
N PRO A 202 -16.60 3.07 21.88
CA PRO A 202 -15.53 2.17 21.50
C PRO A 202 -15.58 0.93 22.40
N SER A 203 -15.29 -0.22 21.80
CA SER A 203 -15.21 -1.49 22.49
C SER A 203 -14.41 -1.38 23.79
N ALA A 204 -14.82 -2.09 24.83
CA ALA A 204 -14.10 -2.10 26.10
C ALA A 204 -12.76 -2.82 25.94
N ASN A 205 -12.77 -4.00 25.30
CA ASN A 205 -11.57 -4.76 24.94
C ASN A 205 -11.54 -4.89 23.41
N ASP A 206 -10.57 -4.24 22.77
CA ASP A 206 -10.38 -4.31 21.31
C ASP A 206 -8.89 -4.19 21.00
N ALA A 207 -8.33 -5.29 20.51
CA ALA A 207 -6.93 -5.42 20.11
C ALA A 207 -6.82 -5.61 18.61
N ALA A 208 -6.27 -4.61 17.92
CA ALA A 208 -5.87 -4.77 16.53
C ALA A 208 -4.44 -5.30 16.43
N ILE A 209 -4.19 -6.07 15.37
CA ILE A 209 -2.84 -6.49 15.00
C ILE A 209 -2.51 -6.12 13.56
N SER A 210 -1.24 -5.77 13.33
CA SER A 210 -0.62 -5.75 11.99
C SER A 210 0.70 -6.50 12.03
N LEU A 211 1.16 -6.99 10.87
CA LEU A 211 2.44 -7.68 10.73
C LEU A 211 3.40 -6.85 9.90
N ASP A 212 4.67 -6.87 10.29
CA ASP A 212 5.74 -6.26 9.53
C ASP A 212 6.04 -7.11 8.28
N ALA A 213 6.06 -6.46 7.13
CA ALA A 213 6.35 -7.07 5.84
C ALA A 213 7.68 -6.62 5.24
N ASP A 214 8.36 -5.64 5.84
CA ASP A 214 9.52 -4.99 5.24
C ASP A 214 10.63 -6.01 4.96
N ASP A 215 10.95 -6.86 5.93
CA ASP A 215 12.02 -7.85 5.78
C ASP A 215 11.51 -9.28 5.55
N ALA A 216 10.29 -9.43 5.01
CA ALA A 216 9.68 -10.74 4.77
C ALA A 216 10.28 -11.53 3.59
N ILE A 217 11.19 -10.94 2.82
CA ILE A 217 11.84 -11.58 1.66
C ILE A 217 13.32 -11.82 1.94
N SER A 218 13.84 -13.01 1.66
CA SER A 218 15.29 -13.29 1.72
C SER A 218 15.64 -14.57 0.95
N PHE A 219 16.87 -15.06 1.12
CA PHE A 219 17.27 -16.33 0.54
C PHE A 219 16.53 -17.52 1.17
N ALA A 220 16.22 -18.52 0.35
CA ALA A 220 15.72 -19.79 0.86
C ALA A 220 16.70 -20.39 1.89
N GLY A 221 16.16 -20.89 3.00
CA GLY A 221 16.91 -21.36 4.17
C GLY A 221 17.18 -20.29 5.23
N ALA A 222 16.95 -19.00 4.94
CA ALA A 222 16.99 -17.96 5.97
C ALA A 222 15.91 -18.18 7.02
N VAL A 223 16.22 -17.83 8.27
CA VAL A 223 15.27 -17.89 9.39
C VAL A 223 14.95 -16.47 9.81
N LEU A 224 13.71 -16.05 9.62
CA LEU A 224 13.26 -14.68 9.86
C LEU A 224 12.29 -14.62 11.04
N PRO A 225 12.41 -13.61 11.92
CA PRO A 225 11.44 -13.39 12.98
C PRO A 225 10.10 -12.93 12.38
N ILE A 226 9.02 -13.21 13.12
CA ILE A 226 7.71 -12.62 12.85
C ILE A 226 7.46 -11.53 13.87
N THR A 227 7.35 -10.30 13.37
CA THR A 227 7.12 -9.09 14.16
C THR A 227 5.87 -8.37 13.68
N GLY A 228 5.31 -7.55 14.55
CA GLY A 228 4.10 -6.80 14.24
C GLY A 228 3.81 -5.74 15.27
N ILE A 229 2.70 -5.03 15.07
CA ILE A 229 2.22 -4.00 15.98
C ILE A 229 0.90 -4.47 16.59
N LEU A 230 0.81 -4.42 17.91
CA LEU A 230 -0.41 -4.60 18.68
C LEU A 230 -0.95 -3.22 19.05
N THR A 231 -2.21 -2.93 18.73
CA THR A 231 -2.86 -1.66 19.03
C THR A 231 -4.10 -1.87 19.87
N ASN A 232 -4.22 -1.13 20.96
CA ASN A 232 -5.43 -1.07 21.77
C ASN A 232 -6.37 -0.01 21.21
N PHE A 233 -7.41 -0.45 20.50
CA PHE A 233 -8.53 0.38 20.04
C PHE A 233 -9.64 0.50 21.11
N GLY A 234 -9.56 -0.34 22.13
CA GLY A 234 -10.52 -0.35 23.23
C GLY A 234 -10.28 0.73 24.28
N THR A 235 -11.21 0.80 25.23
CA THR A 235 -11.16 1.75 26.35
C THR A 235 -10.47 1.18 27.59
N ASN A 236 -10.41 -0.14 27.76
CA ASN A 236 -9.68 -0.78 28.85
C ASN A 236 -8.19 -0.91 28.52
N THR A 237 -7.34 -0.84 29.54
CA THR A 237 -5.94 -1.24 29.42
C THR A 237 -5.84 -2.72 29.04
N ILE A 238 -5.05 -3.04 28.03
CA ILE A 238 -4.70 -4.41 27.66
C ILE A 238 -3.47 -4.85 28.48
N ASN A 239 -3.65 -5.88 29.29
CA ASN A 239 -2.63 -6.50 30.14
C ASN A 239 -2.13 -7.85 29.58
N GLU A 240 -2.99 -8.51 28.81
CA GLU A 240 -2.66 -9.74 28.08
C GLU A 240 -3.47 -9.87 26.79
N VAL A 241 -2.86 -10.51 25.79
CA VAL A 241 -3.51 -10.89 24.53
C VAL A 241 -3.09 -12.32 24.18
N GLU A 242 -4.06 -13.19 23.90
CA GLU A 242 -3.79 -14.50 23.30
C GLU A 242 -3.88 -14.40 21.79
N LEU A 243 -2.84 -14.87 21.11
CA LEU A 243 -2.73 -14.93 19.66
C LEU A 243 -2.77 -16.40 19.21
N SER A 244 -3.47 -16.67 18.12
CA SER A 244 -3.31 -17.89 17.33
C SER A 244 -2.67 -17.52 16.00
N TYR A 245 -1.78 -18.36 15.50
CA TYR A 245 -1.14 -18.08 14.22
C TYR A 245 -0.74 -19.33 13.47
N THR A 246 -0.53 -19.16 12.17
CA THR A 246 -0.04 -20.21 11.27
C THR A 246 1.21 -19.75 10.56
N ILE A 247 2.13 -20.69 10.35
CA ILE A 247 3.29 -20.52 9.46
C ILE A 247 3.19 -21.63 8.42
N GLY A 248 2.78 -21.28 7.20
CA GLY A 248 2.39 -22.27 6.20
C GLY A 248 1.19 -23.10 6.69
N ALA A 249 1.41 -24.40 6.90
CA ALA A 249 0.38 -25.32 7.38
C ALA A 249 0.40 -25.55 8.90
N ASP A 250 1.49 -25.16 9.57
CA ASP A 250 1.67 -25.40 11.00
C ASP A 250 0.96 -24.32 11.81
N ALA A 251 0.28 -24.72 12.89
CA ALA A 251 -0.51 -23.85 13.75
C ALA A 251 0.08 -23.75 15.16
N TYR A 252 0.04 -22.55 15.72
CA TYR A 252 0.63 -22.19 16.99
C TYR A 252 -0.30 -21.26 17.78
N THR A 253 -0.01 -21.12 19.06
CA THR A 253 -0.65 -20.16 19.97
C THR A 253 0.41 -19.52 20.85
N GLN A 254 0.22 -18.25 21.19
CA GLN A 254 1.11 -17.50 22.08
C GLN A 254 0.32 -16.48 22.88
N THR A 255 0.63 -16.35 24.17
CA THR A 255 0.05 -15.31 25.01
C THR A 255 1.09 -14.22 25.26
N LEU A 256 0.80 -13.01 24.82
CA LEU A 256 1.52 -11.81 25.22
C LEU A 256 1.00 -11.41 26.61
N SER A 257 1.85 -11.48 27.63
CA SER A 257 1.48 -11.23 29.04
C SER A 257 2.28 -10.07 29.64
N GLY A 258 1.78 -9.47 30.72
CA GLY A 258 2.48 -8.42 31.44
C GLY A 258 2.53 -7.09 30.67
N LEU A 259 1.56 -6.89 29.78
CA LEU A 259 1.36 -5.63 29.07
C LEU A 259 0.77 -4.58 30.03
N ASP A 260 0.91 -3.31 29.68
CA ASP A 260 0.24 -2.16 30.31
C ASP A 260 -0.18 -1.19 29.19
N LEU A 261 -0.84 -1.75 28.17
CA LEU A 261 -1.16 -1.04 26.94
C LEU A 261 -2.47 -0.28 27.13
N LEU A 262 -2.36 1.00 27.48
CA LEU A 262 -3.43 1.99 27.32
C LEU A 262 -3.79 2.13 25.83
N THR A 263 -4.72 3.02 25.48
CA THR A 263 -4.97 3.37 24.06
C THR A 263 -3.66 3.77 23.38
N GLY A 264 -3.33 3.12 22.27
CA GLY A 264 -2.05 3.25 21.58
C GLY A 264 -1.53 1.91 21.09
N SER A 265 -0.24 1.86 20.72
CA SER A 265 0.37 0.71 20.07
C SER A 265 1.71 0.31 20.69
N LEU A 266 2.08 -0.96 20.56
CA LEU A 266 3.41 -1.49 20.88
C LEU A 266 3.84 -2.55 19.87
N ASP A 267 5.14 -2.76 19.74
CA ASP A 267 5.70 -3.83 18.92
C ASP A 267 5.62 -5.17 19.65
N PHE A 268 5.29 -6.24 18.93
CA PHE A 268 5.37 -7.61 19.41
C PHE A 268 6.20 -8.49 18.48
N ALA A 269 6.66 -9.63 19.00
CA ALA A 269 7.31 -10.69 18.24
C ALA A 269 6.67 -12.03 18.58
N LEU A 270 6.53 -12.90 17.58
CA LEU A 270 6.10 -14.27 17.81
C LEU A 270 7.26 -15.16 18.26
N ASP A 271 6.96 -16.19 19.04
CA ASP A 271 7.96 -17.13 19.57
C ASP A 271 8.58 -18.02 18.47
N ASN A 272 7.83 -18.26 17.39
CA ASN A 272 8.29 -19.08 16.26
C ASN A 272 8.71 -18.19 15.08
N ASN A 273 9.75 -18.63 14.39
CA ASN A 273 10.30 -17.96 13.21
C ASN A 273 9.87 -18.67 11.92
N VAL A 274 9.88 -17.94 10.79
CA VAL A 274 9.72 -18.53 9.47
C VAL A 274 11.07 -19.01 8.95
N THR A 275 11.17 -20.29 8.58
CA THR A 275 12.28 -20.75 7.74
C THR A 275 11.84 -20.64 6.28
N LEU A 276 12.51 -19.79 5.51
CA LEU A 276 12.14 -19.52 4.14
C LEU A 276 12.39 -20.72 3.23
N VAL A 277 11.43 -20.98 2.35
CA VAL A 277 11.55 -21.93 1.23
C VAL A 277 11.37 -21.16 -0.08
N ASP A 278 11.77 -21.75 -1.21
CA ASP A 278 11.50 -21.12 -2.51
C ASP A 278 10.00 -20.86 -2.69
N GLY A 279 9.64 -19.61 -2.95
CA GLY A 279 8.26 -19.15 -3.05
C GLY A 279 7.69 -18.62 -1.73
N ASN A 280 6.37 -18.52 -1.66
CA ASN A 280 5.68 -17.87 -0.55
C ASN A 280 5.35 -18.86 0.58
N THR A 281 5.63 -18.44 1.80
CA THR A 281 5.17 -19.07 3.04
C THR A 281 4.20 -18.10 3.72
N PRO A 282 2.88 -18.36 3.69
CA PRO A 282 1.91 -17.47 4.31
C PRO A 282 2.02 -17.55 5.83
N VAL A 283 2.00 -16.39 6.48
CA VAL A 283 1.83 -16.25 7.92
C VAL A 283 0.52 -15.54 8.16
N VAL A 284 -0.33 -16.13 9.00
CA VAL A 284 -1.62 -15.54 9.41
C VAL A 284 -1.68 -15.53 10.91
N VAL A 285 -1.91 -14.37 11.51
CA VAL A 285 -2.05 -14.19 12.96
C VAL A 285 -3.46 -13.72 13.25
N ARG A 286 -4.00 -14.18 14.38
CA ARG A 286 -5.31 -13.81 14.90
C ARG A 286 -5.26 -13.53 16.39
N VAL A 287 -5.94 -12.48 16.84
CA VAL A 287 -6.32 -12.30 18.24
C VAL A 287 -7.38 -13.34 18.60
N VAL A 288 -7.23 -13.96 19.77
CA VAL A 288 -8.13 -14.99 20.30
C VAL A 288 -8.85 -14.46 21.54
N SER A 289 -8.12 -13.76 22.41
CA SER A 289 -8.70 -13.11 23.59
C SER A 289 -7.87 -11.91 24.03
N VAL A 290 -8.54 -10.96 24.68
CA VAL A 290 -7.96 -9.75 25.26
C VAL A 290 -8.33 -9.72 26.73
N ASN A 291 -7.33 -9.65 27.63
CA ASN A 291 -7.53 -9.75 29.07
C ASN A 291 -8.33 -11.00 29.51
N GLY A 292 -8.16 -12.12 28.80
CA GLY A 292 -8.89 -13.37 29.01
C GLY A 292 -10.37 -13.33 28.62
N GLY A 293 -10.83 -12.22 28.03
CA GLY A 293 -12.17 -12.00 27.50
C GLY A 293 -12.23 -12.02 25.98
N VAL A 294 -13.44 -11.83 25.45
CA VAL A 294 -13.67 -11.69 24.00
C VAL A 294 -13.10 -10.37 23.52
N ASP A 295 -12.44 -10.40 22.36
CA ASP A 295 -12.23 -9.19 21.57
C ASP A 295 -13.58 -8.77 20.98
N GLU A 296 -14.04 -7.58 21.34
CA GLU A 296 -15.38 -7.11 20.99
C GLU A 296 -15.47 -6.66 19.51
N ASN A 297 -14.36 -6.63 18.78
CA ASN A 297 -14.29 -6.25 17.38
C ASN A 297 -13.45 -7.24 16.56
N ASP A 298 -14.09 -8.15 15.83
CA ASP A 298 -13.38 -9.21 15.11
C ASP A 298 -12.74 -8.76 13.78
N CYS A 299 -12.97 -7.51 13.35
CA CYS A 299 -12.50 -7.03 12.05
C CYS A 299 -10.99 -6.80 11.99
N ASN A 300 -10.40 -6.42 13.11
CA ASN A 300 -8.99 -6.05 13.23
C ASN A 300 -8.18 -7.11 14.00
N ASP A 301 -8.83 -8.20 14.36
CA ASP A 301 -8.23 -9.37 14.99
C ASP A 301 -7.28 -10.13 14.08
N LYS A 302 -7.20 -9.84 12.78
CA LYS A 302 -6.45 -10.66 11.82
C LYS A 302 -5.45 -9.87 11.00
N ALA A 303 -4.23 -10.38 10.92
CA ALA A 303 -3.21 -9.92 10.01
C ALA A 303 -2.59 -11.09 9.23
N ALA A 304 -2.14 -10.82 8.01
CA ALA A 304 -1.46 -11.82 7.18
C ALA A 304 -0.31 -11.19 6.38
N VAL A 305 0.79 -11.92 6.23
CA VAL A 305 1.94 -11.54 5.41
C VAL A 305 2.50 -12.78 4.73
N ASN A 306 3.00 -12.62 3.51
CA ASN A 306 3.74 -13.68 2.84
C ASN A 306 5.23 -13.47 3.07
N TYR A 307 5.88 -14.49 3.64
CA TYR A 307 7.33 -14.57 3.69
C TYR A 307 7.83 -15.29 2.45
N THR A 308 8.73 -14.67 1.70
CA THR A 308 9.16 -15.19 0.40
C THR A 308 10.63 -15.56 0.41
N GLY A 309 10.92 -16.83 0.18
CA GLY A 309 12.28 -17.30 -0.07
C GLY A 309 12.58 -17.39 -1.56
N PHE A 310 13.85 -17.18 -1.92
CA PHE A 310 14.34 -17.50 -3.25
C PHE A 310 15.77 -18.02 -3.22
N THR A 311 16.09 -18.91 -4.15
CA THR A 311 17.45 -19.44 -4.31
C THR A 311 18.19 -18.67 -5.41
N PRO A 312 19.29 -17.95 -5.09
CA PRO A 312 20.12 -17.32 -6.11
C PRO A 312 20.89 -18.37 -6.90
N HIS A 313 21.19 -18.08 -8.17
CA HIS A 313 22.17 -18.84 -8.93
C HIS A 313 23.52 -18.76 -8.20
N PRO A 314 24.22 -19.88 -7.96
CA PRO A 314 25.39 -19.93 -7.08
C PRO A 314 26.49 -18.94 -7.49
N ASP A 315 26.71 -18.80 -8.80
CA ASP A 315 27.77 -17.97 -9.37
C ASP A 315 27.34 -16.53 -9.72
N LYS A 316 26.09 -16.14 -9.42
CA LYS A 316 25.56 -14.81 -9.76
C LYS A 316 25.70 -13.87 -8.56
N ASN A 317 26.20 -12.68 -8.85
CA ASN A 317 26.07 -11.47 -8.04
C ASN A 317 25.44 -10.39 -8.93
N VAL A 318 24.84 -9.37 -8.32
CA VAL A 318 24.31 -8.20 -9.03
C VAL A 318 25.19 -6.99 -8.77
N PHE A 319 25.37 -6.17 -9.80
CA PHE A 319 26.17 -4.95 -9.79
C PHE A 319 25.27 -3.76 -10.03
N VAL A 320 25.31 -2.79 -9.11
CA VAL A 320 24.34 -1.72 -9.05
C VAL A 320 25.05 -0.40 -8.82
N GLU A 321 24.77 0.58 -9.67
CA GLU A 321 25.34 1.91 -9.59
C GLU A 321 24.24 2.94 -9.38
N GLU A 322 24.25 3.62 -8.25
CA GLU A 322 23.29 4.67 -7.94
C GLU A 322 23.92 6.03 -8.24
N GLY A 323 23.41 6.74 -9.25
CA GLY A 323 23.76 8.13 -9.45
C GLY A 323 23.20 8.98 -8.32
N THR A 324 24.07 9.71 -7.63
CA THR A 324 23.73 10.49 -6.43
C THR A 324 24.52 11.80 -6.34
N GLY A 325 24.27 12.57 -5.28
CA GLY A 325 25.05 13.77 -4.96
C GLY A 325 24.68 14.37 -3.61
N THR A 326 25.66 14.91 -2.90
CA THR A 326 25.53 15.62 -1.61
C THR A 326 24.63 16.86 -1.69
N TRP A 327 24.44 17.42 -2.88
CA TRP A 327 23.55 18.54 -3.16
C TRP A 327 22.09 18.12 -3.45
N CYS A 328 21.84 16.83 -3.64
CA CYS A 328 20.56 16.29 -4.09
C CYS A 328 19.65 15.99 -2.90
N VAL A 329 18.60 16.79 -2.72
CA VAL A 329 17.65 16.67 -1.59
C VAL A 329 16.88 15.35 -1.60
N TRP A 330 16.66 14.74 -2.76
CA TRP A 330 15.91 13.48 -2.93
C TRP A 330 16.80 12.24 -2.87
N CYS A 331 18.12 12.39 -2.96
CA CYS A 331 19.06 11.28 -3.01
C CYS A 331 19.26 10.51 -1.69
N PRO A 332 18.93 11.03 -0.48
CA PRO A 332 18.93 10.22 0.73
C PRO A 332 18.05 8.95 0.61
N ARG A 333 16.97 8.99 -0.18
CA ARG A 333 16.15 7.80 -0.45
C ARG A 333 16.95 6.71 -1.17
N GLY A 334 17.76 7.09 -2.17
CA GLY A 334 18.59 6.15 -2.92
C GLY A 334 19.64 5.47 -2.02
N ASP A 335 20.33 6.27 -1.21
CA ASP A 335 21.29 5.78 -0.21
C ASP A 335 20.65 4.79 0.80
N VAL A 336 19.45 5.07 1.29
CA VAL A 336 18.70 4.16 2.18
C VAL A 336 18.45 2.80 1.50
N PHE A 337 17.99 2.78 0.24
CA PHE A 337 17.79 1.54 -0.49
C PHE A 337 19.11 0.79 -0.72
N MET A 338 20.17 1.48 -1.15
CA MET A 338 21.49 0.88 -1.39
C MET A 338 22.06 0.25 -0.10
N ASN A 339 22.01 0.95 1.02
CA ASN A 339 22.47 0.45 2.31
C ASN A 339 21.64 -0.74 2.80
N ARG A 340 20.31 -0.68 2.64
CA ARG A 340 19.42 -1.79 2.99
C ARG A 340 19.75 -3.04 2.19
N MET A 341 19.93 -2.93 0.87
CA MET A 341 20.27 -4.06 0.00
C MET A 341 21.67 -4.62 0.29
N ALA A 342 22.65 -3.75 0.56
CA ALA A 342 23.99 -4.19 0.95
C ALA A 342 24.00 -5.00 2.25
N ASN A 343 23.23 -4.58 3.26
CA ASN A 343 23.11 -5.33 4.51
C ASN A 343 22.36 -6.66 4.31
N LYS A 344 21.32 -6.67 3.49
CA LYS A 344 20.42 -7.80 3.30
C LYS A 344 21.01 -8.90 2.42
N TYR A 345 21.62 -8.52 1.29
CA TYR A 345 22.12 -9.46 0.29
C TYR A 345 23.64 -9.62 0.30
N GLN A 346 24.36 -8.80 1.07
CA GLN A 346 25.78 -8.96 1.37
C GLN A 346 26.64 -9.21 0.12
N ASP A 347 27.34 -10.34 0.06
CA ASP A 347 28.26 -10.72 -1.02
C ASP A 347 27.58 -10.91 -2.38
N LYS A 348 26.25 -11.05 -2.40
CA LYS A 348 25.45 -11.13 -3.64
C LYS A 348 25.13 -9.77 -4.26
N PHE A 349 25.35 -8.67 -3.54
CA PHE A 349 25.06 -7.31 -3.99
C PHE A 349 26.31 -6.43 -3.99
N VAL A 350 26.67 -5.90 -5.15
CA VAL A 350 27.77 -4.95 -5.31
C VAL A 350 27.18 -3.59 -5.66
N GLY A 351 26.98 -2.75 -4.64
CA GLY A 351 26.46 -1.39 -4.79
C GLY A 351 27.56 -0.33 -4.84
N ILE A 352 27.47 0.61 -5.78
CA ILE A 352 28.36 1.76 -5.92
C ILE A 352 27.53 3.04 -5.97
N ALA A 353 27.74 3.95 -5.01
CA ALA A 353 27.21 5.31 -5.08
C ALA A 353 28.13 6.16 -5.97
N VAL A 354 27.59 6.65 -7.08
CA VAL A 354 28.31 7.48 -8.04
C VAL A 354 27.91 8.94 -7.85
N HIS A 355 28.77 9.68 -7.17
CA HIS A 355 28.57 11.09 -6.90
C HIS A 355 28.80 11.94 -8.15
N ASN A 356 27.89 12.88 -8.39
CA ASN A 356 27.97 13.90 -9.44
C ASN A 356 27.98 15.32 -8.85
N GLY A 357 28.51 16.27 -9.63
CA GLY A 357 28.31 17.71 -9.41
C GLY A 357 29.58 18.46 -9.00
N ASN A 358 29.75 19.68 -9.51
CA ASN A 358 30.99 20.46 -9.38
C ASN A 358 31.44 20.75 -7.93
N ASN A 359 30.51 20.72 -6.97
CA ASN A 359 30.77 21.00 -5.55
C ASN A 359 30.64 19.75 -4.67
N ASP A 360 30.40 18.58 -5.25
CA ASP A 360 30.33 17.35 -4.49
C ASP A 360 31.76 16.82 -4.26
N PRO A 361 32.22 16.72 -3.00
CA PRO A 361 33.58 16.31 -2.67
C PRO A 361 33.87 14.83 -2.93
N MET A 362 32.85 14.01 -3.22
CA MET A 362 32.96 12.57 -3.42
C MET A 362 32.97 12.16 -4.90
N VAL A 363 32.95 13.13 -5.83
CA VAL A 363 32.94 12.86 -7.27
C VAL A 363 34.24 12.18 -7.71
N VAL A 364 34.07 11.02 -8.35
CA VAL A 364 35.11 10.37 -9.15
C VAL A 364 34.77 10.61 -10.63
N ALA A 365 35.40 11.62 -11.23
CA ALA A 365 35.02 12.14 -12.54
C ALA A 365 34.97 11.10 -13.66
N GLU A 366 35.87 10.12 -13.63
CA GLU A 366 35.89 9.02 -14.60
C GLU A 366 34.64 8.14 -14.51
N TRP A 367 34.18 7.85 -13.29
CA TRP A 367 33.01 7.02 -13.05
C TRP A 367 31.71 7.79 -13.31
N ASP A 368 31.64 9.03 -12.84
CA ASP A 368 30.53 9.97 -13.07
C ASP A 368 30.26 10.18 -14.57
N GLY A 369 31.34 10.31 -15.36
CA GLY A 369 31.27 10.42 -16.82
C GLY A 369 30.57 9.24 -17.51
N GLY A 370 30.43 8.09 -16.84
CA GLY A 370 29.73 6.90 -17.32
C GLY A 370 28.27 6.77 -16.86
N VAL A 371 27.76 7.64 -15.99
CA VAL A 371 26.40 7.58 -15.45
C VAL A 371 25.46 8.49 -16.23
N GLY A 372 25.74 9.80 -16.28
CA GLY A 372 24.86 10.76 -16.97
C GLY A 372 24.54 10.42 -18.44
N PRO A 373 25.50 9.91 -19.24
CA PRO A 373 25.24 9.48 -20.61
C PRO A 373 24.59 8.10 -20.76
N PHE A 374 24.39 7.34 -19.68
CA PHE A 374 23.85 5.99 -19.76
C PHE A 374 22.42 6.03 -20.33
N PRO A 375 22.08 5.19 -21.34
CA PRO A 375 20.75 5.21 -21.95
C PRO A 375 19.62 5.04 -20.94
N GLY A 376 18.69 5.99 -20.91
CA GLY A 376 17.56 5.99 -19.98
C GLY A 376 17.82 6.66 -18.64
N PHE A 377 19.04 7.15 -18.38
CA PHE A 377 19.33 7.90 -17.15
C PHE A 377 18.78 9.32 -17.27
N THR A 378 17.78 9.66 -16.45
CA THR A 378 17.04 10.93 -16.56
C THR A 378 17.24 11.87 -15.36
N GLY A 379 17.83 11.41 -14.26
CA GLY A 379 18.02 12.24 -13.07
C GLY A 379 18.49 11.48 -11.84
N TYR A 380 18.59 12.23 -10.74
CA TYR A 380 19.12 11.81 -9.46
C TYR A 380 18.01 11.84 -8.38
N PRO A 381 17.88 10.81 -7.52
CA PRO A 381 18.60 9.54 -7.58
C PRO A 381 18.10 8.66 -8.72
N GLY A 382 19.02 7.95 -9.37
CA GLY A 382 18.70 6.98 -10.43
C GLY A 382 19.66 5.81 -10.35
N VAL A 383 19.18 4.60 -10.58
CA VAL A 383 19.98 3.38 -10.42
C VAL A 383 20.20 2.70 -11.77
N ILE A 384 21.45 2.45 -12.12
CA ILE A 384 21.83 1.62 -13.25
C ILE A 384 22.03 0.18 -12.73
N PHE A 385 21.17 -0.74 -13.16
CA PHE A 385 21.17 -2.13 -12.70
C PHE A 385 21.87 -3.04 -13.71
N ASP A 386 22.91 -3.74 -13.26
CA ASP A 386 23.76 -4.64 -14.07
C ASP A 386 24.23 -4.01 -15.40
N ARG A 387 24.40 -2.67 -15.43
CA ARG A 387 24.70 -1.89 -16.65
C ARG A 387 23.74 -2.19 -17.82
N SER A 388 22.51 -2.62 -17.53
CA SER A 388 21.55 -3.11 -18.51
C SER A 388 20.37 -2.15 -18.70
N ASN A 389 19.90 -1.54 -17.63
CA ASN A 389 18.77 -0.60 -17.63
C ASN A 389 18.87 0.37 -16.44
N VAL A 390 18.04 1.42 -16.50
CA VAL A 390 17.85 2.36 -15.37
C VAL A 390 16.56 2.03 -14.65
N ILE A 391 16.60 2.01 -13.33
CA ILE A 391 15.46 1.80 -12.44
C ILE A 391 15.41 2.90 -11.38
N ASP A 392 14.21 3.14 -10.85
CA ASP A 392 14.02 3.91 -9.63
C ASP A 392 14.57 3.11 -8.42
N PRO A 393 15.21 3.75 -7.42
CA PRO A 393 15.74 3.06 -6.25
C PRO A 393 14.76 2.17 -5.50
N SER A 394 13.46 2.51 -5.49
CA SER A 394 12.42 1.71 -4.83
C SER A 394 12.15 0.36 -5.50
N ASN A 395 12.54 0.21 -6.78
CA ASN A 395 12.41 -1.06 -7.51
C ASN A 395 13.62 -1.99 -7.32
N LEU A 396 14.62 -1.58 -6.54
CA LEU A 396 15.92 -2.25 -6.48
C LEU A 396 15.80 -3.69 -5.98
N GLU A 397 15.07 -3.96 -4.91
CA GLU A 397 14.93 -5.31 -4.35
C GLU A 397 14.31 -6.29 -5.36
N ALA A 398 13.25 -5.88 -6.05
CA ALA A 398 12.62 -6.69 -7.08
C ALA A 398 13.58 -7.03 -8.22
N SER A 399 14.40 -6.06 -8.67
CA SER A 399 15.45 -6.30 -9.66
C SER A 399 16.57 -7.22 -9.15
N ILE A 400 16.98 -7.10 -7.88
CA ILE A 400 17.99 -7.97 -7.25
C ILE A 400 17.50 -9.42 -7.26
N ILE A 401 16.27 -9.67 -6.81
CA ILE A 401 15.69 -11.02 -6.75
C ILE A 401 15.68 -11.63 -8.16
N ALA A 402 15.14 -10.92 -9.14
CA ALA A 402 15.09 -11.39 -10.53
C ALA A 402 16.49 -11.63 -11.11
N GLY A 403 17.42 -10.71 -10.87
CA GLY A 403 18.79 -10.78 -11.38
C GLY A 403 19.60 -11.92 -10.77
N LEU A 404 19.48 -12.15 -9.47
CA LEU A 404 20.19 -13.22 -8.76
C LEU A 404 19.74 -14.62 -9.16
N GLN A 405 18.52 -14.79 -9.67
CA GLN A 405 18.02 -16.08 -10.15
C GLN A 405 18.52 -16.45 -11.56
N GLN A 406 19.17 -15.52 -12.26
CA GLN A 406 19.72 -15.77 -13.60
C GLN A 406 21.15 -16.28 -13.53
N ALA A 407 21.52 -17.16 -14.48
CA ALA A 407 22.91 -17.53 -14.66
C ALA A 407 23.75 -16.30 -15.08
N PRO A 408 24.95 -16.10 -14.53
CA PRO A 408 25.81 -14.99 -14.94
C PRO A 408 26.33 -15.22 -16.38
N ASN A 409 26.56 -14.13 -17.12
CA ASN A 409 27.16 -14.21 -18.45
C ASN A 409 28.64 -14.65 -18.41
N ALA A 410 29.33 -14.38 -17.30
CA ALA A 410 30.70 -14.78 -17.04
C ALA A 410 30.94 -14.83 -15.54
N THR A 411 31.87 -15.68 -15.11
CA THR A 411 32.35 -15.74 -13.73
C THR A 411 33.74 -15.13 -13.63
N MET A 412 33.94 -14.25 -12.66
CA MET A 412 35.23 -13.61 -12.39
C MET A 412 35.64 -13.90 -10.95
N THR A 413 36.87 -14.38 -10.75
CA THR A 413 37.47 -14.52 -9.43
C THR A 413 38.46 -13.40 -9.21
N HIS A 414 38.18 -12.56 -8.22
CA HIS A 414 39.09 -11.49 -7.79
C HIS A 414 39.99 -12.01 -6.66
N GLN A 415 41.29 -11.82 -6.80
CA GLN A 415 42.26 -12.04 -5.72
C GLN A 415 42.98 -10.71 -5.45
N ALA A 416 43.16 -10.39 -4.17
CA ALA A 416 43.85 -9.19 -3.75
C ALA A 416 44.92 -9.52 -2.72
N THR A 417 46.13 -8.98 -2.91
CA THR A 417 47.23 -9.06 -1.95
C THR A 417 47.66 -7.66 -1.57
N TYR A 418 47.69 -7.36 -0.27
CA TYR A 418 48.18 -6.08 0.25
C TYR A 418 49.53 -6.27 0.95
N GLU A 419 50.55 -5.62 0.41
CA GLU A 419 51.89 -5.60 1.00
C GLU A 419 52.03 -4.38 1.92
N GLU A 420 51.90 -4.58 3.23
CA GLU A 420 51.87 -3.48 4.22
C GLU A 420 53.12 -2.58 4.16
N SER A 421 54.28 -3.17 3.85
CA SER A 421 55.57 -2.44 3.85
C SER A 421 55.70 -1.47 2.66
N SER A 422 55.22 -1.86 1.48
CA SER A 422 55.19 -1.01 0.28
C SER A 422 53.88 -0.23 0.14
N ARG A 423 52.86 -0.60 0.93
CA ARG A 423 51.46 -0.17 0.78
C ARG A 423 50.90 -0.49 -0.61
N GLU A 424 51.42 -1.52 -1.26
CA GLU A 424 50.99 -1.96 -2.59
C GLU A 424 49.80 -2.90 -2.46
N LEU A 425 48.72 -2.62 -3.20
CA LEU A 425 47.60 -3.51 -3.39
C LEU A 425 47.68 -4.10 -4.81
N SER A 426 47.97 -5.39 -4.91
CA SER A 426 47.92 -6.10 -6.19
C SER A 426 46.59 -6.82 -6.32
N ILE A 427 45.91 -6.61 -7.45
CA ILE A 427 44.63 -7.26 -7.76
C ILE A 427 44.82 -8.13 -9.01
N SER A 428 44.46 -9.40 -8.95
CA SER A 428 44.38 -10.28 -10.11
C SER A 428 42.94 -10.74 -10.35
N ILE A 429 42.55 -10.77 -11.63
CA ILE A 429 41.22 -11.17 -12.06
C ILE A 429 41.38 -12.42 -12.92
N LEU A 430 40.76 -13.51 -12.51
CA LEU A 430 40.71 -14.76 -13.26
C LEU A 430 39.31 -14.91 -13.85
N THR A 431 39.23 -15.02 -15.18
CA THR A 431 37.98 -15.27 -15.91
C THR A 431 37.97 -16.73 -16.35
N ASN A 432 36.92 -17.47 -15.99
CA ASN A 432 36.74 -18.85 -16.45
C ASN A 432 35.85 -18.94 -17.69
#